data_AF-A0A9E5M8L2-F1
#
_entry.id   AF-A0A9E5M8L2-F1
#
_cell.length_a   1.000
_cell.length_b   1.000
_cell.length_c   1.000
_cell.angle_alpha   90.00
_cell.angle_beta   90.00
_cell.angle_gamma   90.00
#
_symmetry.space_group_name_H-M   'P 1'
#
loop_
_entity.id
_entity.type
_entity.pdbx_description
1 polymer ?
#
loop_
_entity_poly.entity_id
_entity_poly.type
_entity_poly.pdbx_seq_one_letter_code
_entity_poly.pdbx_strand_id
1 'polypeptide(L)'
;MRSADGLQELFTRNGSFLLNEQFNVVNSSGQRLMAATVDSTGSANVNERVVLTIPQTTSGEAKQTSLVQLGLNFPADAQVITETFNRSNPATYNKSTAFTVYDNGGNGYLATIYYVKTANANQNVPFNKWQTHVFVGEDSVEASLVQATDSNSEKLYVNQYGQIKPYSVVKDELTTAKTQLFSLDELTDKRTSVPASVSGASLLTSALDFTNGINFSTTTNTTLNAANALSSLFTIDVDGSGNPVTLDMSHLKTVNASLTGSQIAAEATAVLNRKFGDEAYFMAPTSFL
;
A
#
# COMPACT_ATOMS: atom_id res chain seq x y z
N MET A 1 0.45 -45.38 -44.17
CA MET A 1 1.73 -44.99 -44.83
C MET A 1 1.42 -44.62 -46.28
N ARG A 2 2.37 -44.00 -46.97
CA ARG A 2 2.23 -43.62 -48.38
C ARG A 2 3.33 -44.29 -49.21
N SER A 3 2.98 -44.75 -50.40
CA SER A 3 3.93 -45.37 -51.34
C SER A 3 5.07 -44.43 -51.72
N ALA A 4 6.17 -44.98 -52.23
CA ALA A 4 7.35 -44.19 -52.61
C ALA A 4 7.05 -43.15 -53.71
N ASP A 5 6.12 -43.45 -54.61
CA ASP A 5 5.59 -42.57 -55.66
C ASP A 5 4.53 -41.57 -55.15
N GLY A 6 4.09 -41.69 -53.90
CA GLY A 6 3.10 -40.81 -53.30
C GLY A 6 1.66 -41.05 -53.75
N LEU A 7 1.35 -42.14 -54.47
CA LEU A 7 0.03 -42.33 -55.09
C LEU A 7 -0.93 -43.22 -54.29
N GLN A 8 -0.42 -44.06 -53.38
CA GLN A 8 -1.22 -45.06 -52.68
C GLN A 8 -1.04 -44.99 -51.17
N GLU A 9 -2.14 -45.19 -50.45
CA GLU A 9 -2.13 -45.43 -49.02
C GLU A 9 -1.92 -46.91 -48.72
N LEU A 10 -1.01 -47.20 -47.80
CA LEU A 10 -0.55 -48.54 -47.47
C LEU A 10 -0.55 -48.76 -45.95
N PHE A 11 -0.88 -49.98 -45.53
CA PHE A 11 -0.84 -50.40 -44.13
C PHE A 11 0.24 -51.47 -43.97
N THR A 12 1.04 -51.35 -42.90
CA THR A 12 2.08 -52.32 -42.58
C THR A 12 2.14 -52.57 -41.08
N ARG A 13 2.57 -53.76 -40.69
CA ARG A 13 2.89 -54.11 -39.30
C ARG A 13 4.39 -54.00 -39.01
N ASN A 14 5.22 -53.74 -40.03
CA ASN A 14 6.65 -53.54 -39.85
C ASN A 14 6.91 -52.15 -39.25
N GLY A 15 7.46 -52.13 -38.03
CA GLY A 15 7.78 -50.91 -37.28
C GLY A 15 9.22 -50.41 -37.44
N SER A 16 9.99 -50.97 -38.38
CA SER A 16 11.35 -50.51 -38.65
C SER A 16 11.32 -49.27 -39.55
N PHE A 17 11.83 -48.15 -39.03
CA PHE A 17 11.85 -46.85 -39.70
C PHE A 17 13.24 -46.22 -39.68
N LEU A 18 13.52 -45.46 -40.72
CA LEU A 18 14.75 -44.72 -40.93
C LEU A 18 14.47 -43.38 -41.59
N LEU A 19 15.39 -42.43 -41.44
CA LEU A 19 15.28 -41.10 -42.04
C LEU A 19 15.92 -41.14 -43.43
N ASN A 20 15.21 -40.65 -44.45
CA ASN A 20 15.78 -40.52 -45.79
C ASN A 20 16.43 -39.13 -46.00
N GLU A 21 17.09 -38.93 -47.15
CA GLU A 21 17.79 -37.68 -47.49
C GLU A 21 16.86 -36.44 -47.56
N GLN A 22 15.55 -36.65 -47.70
CA GLN A 22 14.54 -35.59 -47.67
C GLN A 22 13.90 -35.44 -46.29
N PHE A 23 14.54 -35.98 -45.24
CA PHE A 23 14.09 -35.96 -43.84
C PHE A 23 12.72 -36.57 -43.58
N ASN A 24 12.26 -37.45 -44.46
CA ASN A 24 11.02 -38.19 -44.25
C ASN A 24 11.32 -39.47 -43.49
N VAL A 25 10.42 -39.83 -42.58
CA VAL A 25 10.46 -41.13 -41.92
C VAL A 25 9.94 -42.18 -42.89
N VAL A 26 10.81 -43.10 -43.30
CA VAL A 26 10.50 -44.15 -44.27
C VAL A 26 10.78 -45.53 -43.70
N ASN A 27 10.14 -46.57 -44.24
CA ASN A 27 10.52 -47.96 -43.95
C ASN A 27 11.62 -48.45 -44.91
N SER A 28 12.06 -49.69 -44.75
CA SER A 28 13.08 -50.34 -45.61
C SER A 28 12.68 -50.43 -47.10
N SER A 29 11.40 -50.25 -47.44
CA SER A 29 10.88 -50.25 -48.80
C SER A 29 10.68 -48.83 -49.37
N GLY A 30 11.17 -47.80 -48.68
CA GLY A 30 11.05 -46.40 -49.11
C GLY A 30 9.64 -45.80 -48.98
N GLN A 31 8.72 -46.49 -48.31
CA GLN A 31 7.37 -46.01 -48.07
C GLN A 31 7.38 -45.01 -46.91
N ARG A 32 6.66 -43.91 -47.05
CA ARG A 32 6.68 -42.77 -46.12
C ARG A 32 5.64 -42.95 -45.01
N LEU A 33 6.05 -42.72 -43.76
CA LEU A 33 5.14 -42.73 -42.62
C LEU A 33 4.21 -41.51 -42.69
N MET A 34 2.93 -41.73 -42.38
CA MET A 34 1.91 -40.67 -42.32
C MET A 34 1.57 -40.42 -40.85
N ALA A 35 1.62 -39.18 -40.40
CA ALA A 35 1.34 -38.77 -39.03
C ALA A 35 0.31 -37.63 -39.00
N ALA A 36 -0.42 -37.53 -37.88
CA ALA A 36 -1.31 -36.40 -37.62
C ALA A 36 -0.49 -35.10 -37.48
N THR A 37 -1.02 -33.98 -37.95
CA THR A 37 -0.41 -32.66 -37.70
C THR A 37 -0.62 -32.28 -36.23
N VAL A 38 0.34 -31.54 -35.67
CA VAL A 38 0.21 -30.92 -34.34
C VAL A 38 0.03 -29.42 -34.53
N ASP A 39 -0.93 -28.84 -33.83
CA ASP A 39 -1.11 -27.38 -33.83
C ASP A 39 -0.13 -26.71 -32.84
N SER A 40 -0.12 -25.38 -32.83
CA SER A 40 0.75 -24.57 -31.95
C SER A 40 0.45 -24.73 -30.45
N THR A 41 -0.62 -25.44 -30.08
CA THR A 41 -0.97 -25.75 -28.69
C THR A 41 -0.47 -27.13 -28.26
N GLY A 42 0.12 -27.90 -29.18
CA GLY A 42 0.53 -29.29 -28.96
C GLY A 42 -0.60 -30.30 -29.11
N SER A 43 -1.77 -29.88 -29.60
CA SER A 43 -2.90 -30.78 -29.84
C SER A 43 -2.77 -31.44 -31.22
N ALA A 44 -3.04 -32.74 -31.28
CA ALA A 44 -2.98 -33.50 -32.52
C ALA A 44 -4.30 -33.39 -33.31
N ASN A 45 -4.22 -32.99 -34.56
CA ASN A 45 -5.33 -33.04 -35.50
C ASN A 45 -5.37 -34.41 -36.20
N VAL A 46 -6.17 -35.33 -35.67
CA VAL A 46 -6.28 -36.70 -36.20
C VAL A 46 -6.98 -36.80 -37.57
N ASN A 47 -7.67 -35.73 -37.99
CA ASN A 47 -8.40 -35.69 -39.25
C ASN A 47 -7.49 -35.36 -40.44
N GLU A 48 -6.31 -34.81 -40.19
CA GLU A 48 -5.33 -34.45 -41.21
C GLU A 48 -4.05 -35.26 -40.99
N ARG A 49 -3.69 -36.07 -41.99
CA ARG A 49 -2.45 -36.86 -41.95
C ARG A 49 -1.55 -36.43 -43.09
N VAL A 50 -0.33 -36.09 -42.74
CA VAL A 50 0.71 -35.69 -43.68
C VAL A 50 1.90 -36.64 -43.58
N VAL A 51 2.77 -36.63 -44.58
CA VAL A 51 4.05 -37.33 -44.49
C VAL A 51 4.83 -36.78 -43.30
N LEU A 52 5.32 -37.66 -42.43
CA LEU A 52 6.15 -37.25 -41.31
C LEU A 52 7.53 -36.85 -41.82
N THR A 53 7.78 -35.55 -41.81
CA THR A 53 9.08 -34.94 -42.09
C THR A 53 9.66 -34.37 -40.81
N ILE A 54 10.92 -34.68 -40.51
CA ILE A 54 11.64 -34.13 -39.36
C ILE A 54 12.50 -32.96 -39.85
N PRO A 55 12.07 -31.69 -39.69
CA PRO A 55 12.83 -30.56 -40.18
C PRO A 55 14.22 -30.51 -39.51
N GLN A 56 15.25 -30.12 -40.28
CA GLN A 56 16.63 -30.02 -39.79
C GLN A 56 16.87 -28.88 -38.80
N THR A 57 15.90 -28.00 -38.59
CA THR A 57 16.06 -26.84 -37.71
C THR A 57 16.17 -27.28 -36.26
N THR A 58 17.41 -27.27 -35.75
CA THR A 58 17.78 -27.23 -34.33
C THR A 58 17.44 -25.89 -33.66
N SER A 59 16.53 -25.10 -34.23
CA SER A 59 16.16 -23.78 -33.70
C SER A 59 14.96 -23.91 -32.78
N GLY A 60 15.23 -24.11 -31.48
CA GLY A 60 14.27 -23.72 -30.47
C GLY A 60 14.20 -22.20 -30.45
N GLU A 61 13.06 -21.61 -30.80
CA GLU A 61 12.85 -20.17 -30.59
C GLU A 61 13.12 -19.84 -29.12
N ALA A 62 13.93 -18.80 -28.88
CA ALA A 62 14.16 -18.33 -27.53
C ALA A 62 12.83 -17.90 -26.91
N LYS A 63 12.56 -18.36 -25.68
CA LYS A 63 11.40 -17.92 -24.90
C LYS A 63 11.89 -17.14 -23.70
N GLN A 64 11.37 -15.93 -23.55
CA GLN A 64 11.64 -15.12 -22.38
C GLN A 64 11.15 -15.81 -21.10
N THR A 65 11.86 -15.58 -20.00
CA THR A 65 11.48 -16.11 -18.68
C THR A 65 10.23 -15.39 -18.19
N SER A 66 9.12 -16.12 -18.03
CA SER A 66 7.84 -15.57 -17.56
C SER A 66 7.57 -15.85 -16.08
N LEU A 67 8.13 -16.93 -15.54
CA LEU A 67 7.90 -17.37 -14.16
C LEU A 67 9.18 -17.95 -13.57
N VAL A 68 9.48 -17.55 -12.34
CA VAL A 68 10.55 -18.11 -11.52
C VAL A 68 9.93 -18.59 -10.22
N GLN A 69 10.11 -19.87 -9.91
CA GLN A 69 9.65 -20.47 -8.65
C GLN A 69 10.85 -20.86 -7.80
N LEU A 70 10.91 -20.33 -6.57
CA LEU A 70 12.00 -20.59 -5.63
C LEU A 70 11.44 -21.22 -4.35
N GLY A 71 12.03 -22.34 -3.94
CA GLY A 71 11.83 -22.92 -2.61
C GLY A 71 12.92 -22.40 -1.67
N LEU A 72 12.54 -21.58 -0.68
CA LEU A 72 13.48 -20.93 0.23
C LEU A 72 13.22 -21.38 1.67
N ASN A 73 14.29 -21.47 2.46
CA ASN A 73 14.22 -21.65 3.90
C ASN A 73 15.06 -20.56 4.58
N PHE A 74 14.43 -19.75 5.43
CA PHE A 74 15.11 -18.65 6.10
C PHE A 74 15.57 -19.06 7.52
N PRO A 75 16.82 -18.74 7.91
CA PRO A 75 17.32 -19.02 9.24
C PRO A 75 16.58 -18.19 10.30
N ALA A 76 16.07 -18.84 11.34
CA ALA A 76 15.32 -18.18 12.41
C ALA A 76 16.19 -17.23 13.25
N ASP A 77 17.47 -17.60 13.44
CA ASP A 77 18.49 -16.90 14.23
C ASP A 77 19.20 -15.76 13.49
N ALA A 78 18.83 -15.51 12.23
CA ALA A 78 19.33 -14.35 11.49
C ALA A 78 19.07 -13.05 12.27
N GLN A 79 20.11 -12.22 12.31
CA GLN A 79 20.05 -10.91 12.95
C GLN A 79 19.20 -9.95 12.12
N VAL A 80 18.51 -9.05 12.81
CA VAL A 80 17.76 -7.96 12.18
C VAL A 80 18.74 -6.91 11.72
N ILE A 81 18.57 -6.45 10.47
CA ILE A 81 19.38 -5.40 9.86
C ILE A 81 18.49 -4.17 9.71
N THR A 82 18.90 -3.06 10.34
CA THR A 82 18.21 -1.77 10.27
C THR A 82 18.91 -0.76 9.34
N GLU A 83 20.11 -1.09 8.89
CA GLU A 83 20.84 -0.28 7.91
C GLU A 83 20.13 -0.31 6.56
N THR A 84 20.27 0.79 5.80
CA THR A 84 19.76 0.84 4.43
C THR A 84 20.45 -0.21 3.57
N PHE A 85 19.65 -0.98 2.83
CA PHE A 85 20.15 -2.02 1.94
C PHE A 85 21.16 -1.48 0.93
N ASN A 86 22.29 -2.17 0.79
CA ASN A 86 23.31 -1.90 -0.22
C ASN A 86 23.92 -3.22 -0.71
N ARG A 87 23.65 -3.57 -1.98
CA ARG A 87 24.15 -4.82 -2.60
C ARG A 87 25.68 -4.98 -2.57
N SER A 88 26.43 -3.87 -2.51
CA SER A 88 27.90 -3.87 -2.43
C SER A 88 28.42 -4.03 -1.00
N ASN A 89 27.55 -3.95 0.01
CA ASN A 89 27.89 -4.13 1.42
C ASN A 89 27.23 -5.42 1.97
N PRO A 90 28.01 -6.51 2.15
CA PRO A 90 27.52 -7.78 2.69
C PRO A 90 26.91 -7.70 4.09
N ALA A 91 27.17 -6.63 4.86
CA ALA A 91 26.57 -6.44 6.18
C ALA A 91 25.09 -6.00 6.10
N THR A 92 24.61 -5.57 4.93
CA THR A 92 23.25 -5.02 4.76
C THR A 92 22.20 -6.04 4.30
N TYR A 93 22.58 -7.32 4.17
CA TYR A 93 21.65 -8.41 3.86
C TYR A 93 22.06 -9.71 4.56
N ASN A 94 21.09 -10.60 4.81
CA ASN A 94 21.37 -11.86 5.49
C ASN A 94 21.72 -12.99 4.52
N LYS A 95 21.06 -13.02 3.37
CA LYS A 95 21.23 -14.06 2.33
C LYS A 95 21.02 -13.46 0.95
N SER A 96 21.60 -14.11 -0.06
CA SER A 96 21.36 -13.80 -1.46
C SER A 96 21.30 -15.08 -2.30
N THR A 97 20.49 -15.06 -3.35
CA THR A 97 20.39 -16.14 -4.34
C THR A 97 20.48 -15.52 -5.73
N ALA A 98 21.27 -16.12 -6.61
CA ALA A 98 21.41 -15.67 -7.99
C ALA A 98 21.03 -16.79 -8.97
N PHE A 99 20.39 -16.42 -10.07
CA PHE A 99 20.01 -17.30 -11.17
C PHE A 99 19.98 -16.53 -12.49
N THR A 100 19.98 -17.24 -13.61
CA THR A 100 19.94 -16.63 -14.94
C THR A 100 18.52 -16.56 -15.45
N VAL A 101 18.09 -15.37 -15.88
CA VAL A 101 16.83 -15.13 -16.60
C VAL A 101 17.12 -14.82 -18.06
N TYR A 102 16.20 -15.15 -18.95
CA TYR A 102 16.36 -14.96 -20.39
C TYR A 102 15.36 -13.95 -20.93
N ASP A 103 15.81 -13.08 -21.84
CA ASP A 103 14.93 -12.22 -22.64
C ASP A 103 14.34 -12.96 -23.85
N ASN A 104 13.53 -12.25 -24.65
CA ASN A 104 12.90 -12.80 -25.85
C ASN A 104 13.92 -13.10 -26.98
N GLY A 105 15.13 -12.55 -26.90
CA GLY A 105 16.24 -12.84 -27.81
C GLY A 105 17.08 -14.03 -27.38
N GLY A 106 16.83 -14.60 -26.20
CA GLY A 106 17.62 -15.70 -25.64
C GLY A 106 18.90 -15.25 -24.94
N ASN A 107 19.07 -13.94 -24.71
CA ASN A 107 20.20 -13.44 -23.93
C ASN A 107 19.95 -13.69 -22.45
N GLY A 108 20.97 -14.23 -21.75
CA GLY A 108 20.91 -14.50 -20.32
C GLY A 108 21.36 -13.29 -19.50
N TYR A 109 20.59 -12.94 -18.48
CA TYR A 109 20.91 -11.91 -17.49
C TYR A 109 20.98 -12.54 -16.11
N LEU A 110 21.93 -12.08 -15.29
CA LEU A 110 22.07 -12.54 -13.92
C LEU A 110 21.07 -11.80 -13.02
N ALA A 111 20.05 -12.51 -12.56
CA ALA A 111 19.13 -12.03 -11.55
C ALA A 111 19.64 -12.41 -10.15
N THR A 112 19.78 -11.43 -9.26
CA THR A 112 20.18 -11.62 -7.86
C THR A 112 19.09 -11.11 -6.93
N ILE A 113 18.65 -11.96 -6.01
CA ILE A 113 17.71 -11.62 -4.96
C ILE A 113 18.46 -11.56 -3.63
N TYR A 114 18.31 -10.47 -2.92
CA TYR A 114 18.83 -10.26 -1.57
C TYR A 114 17.68 -10.31 -0.56
N TYR A 115 17.92 -10.98 0.56
CA TYR A 115 16.96 -11.17 1.64
C TYR A 115 17.48 -10.50 2.92
N VAL A 116 16.70 -9.57 3.45
CA VAL A 116 17.02 -8.77 4.62
C VAL A 116 15.97 -8.99 5.69
N LYS A 117 16.35 -9.45 6.88
CA LYS A 117 15.45 -9.57 8.02
C LYS A 117 15.29 -8.20 8.67
N THR A 118 14.10 -7.64 8.61
CA THR A 118 13.82 -6.26 9.07
C THR A 118 13.21 -6.22 10.47
N ALA A 119 12.62 -7.32 10.95
CA ALA A 119 12.13 -7.42 12.32
C ALA A 119 12.02 -8.87 12.81
N ASN A 120 12.12 -9.03 14.13
CA ASN A 120 11.79 -10.28 14.82
C ASN A 120 10.29 -10.33 15.13
N ALA A 121 9.76 -11.56 15.19
CA ALA A 121 8.46 -11.82 15.76
C ALA A 121 8.39 -11.32 17.21
N ASN A 122 7.24 -10.76 17.59
CA ASN A 122 6.94 -10.32 18.95
C ASN A 122 5.48 -10.68 19.30
N GLN A 123 5.05 -10.35 20.52
CA GLN A 123 3.72 -10.72 21.03
C GLN A 123 2.56 -10.10 20.22
N ASN A 124 2.76 -8.95 19.61
CA ASN A 124 1.74 -8.27 18.79
C ASN A 124 1.79 -8.73 17.32
N VAL A 125 2.99 -9.09 16.83
CA VAL A 125 3.21 -9.56 15.46
C VAL A 125 4.02 -10.86 15.51
N PRO A 126 3.36 -12.03 15.48
CA PRO A 126 4.02 -13.33 15.73
C PRO A 126 4.85 -13.84 14.53
N PHE A 127 5.18 -12.96 13.57
CA PHE A 127 5.90 -13.32 12.35
C PHE A 127 7.21 -12.54 12.23
N ASN A 128 8.29 -13.22 11.82
CA ASN A 128 9.52 -12.56 11.42
C ASN A 128 9.29 -11.83 10.09
N LYS A 129 9.87 -10.64 9.95
CA LYS A 129 9.74 -9.84 8.73
C LYS A 129 11.01 -9.93 7.90
N TRP A 130 10.80 -10.22 6.62
CA TRP A 130 11.85 -10.35 5.63
C TRP A 130 11.49 -9.48 4.42
N GLN A 131 12.43 -8.65 3.99
CA GLN A 131 12.34 -7.82 2.82
C GLN A 131 13.23 -8.38 1.72
N THR A 132 12.74 -8.33 0.48
CA THR A 132 13.45 -8.80 -0.71
C THR A 132 13.83 -7.63 -1.60
N HIS A 133 15.08 -7.60 -2.05
CA HIS A 133 15.55 -6.70 -3.10
C HIS A 133 15.99 -7.54 -4.30
N VAL A 134 15.47 -7.22 -5.48
CA VAL A 134 15.73 -7.98 -6.71
C VAL A 134 16.51 -7.09 -7.67
N PHE A 135 17.56 -7.63 -8.27
CA PHE A 135 18.36 -6.96 -9.29
C PHE A 135 18.50 -7.87 -10.50
N VAL A 136 18.41 -7.32 -11.70
CA VAL A 136 18.76 -8.02 -12.94
C VAL A 136 19.95 -7.26 -13.53
N GLY A 137 21.15 -7.83 -13.40
CA GLY A 137 22.39 -7.10 -13.65
C GLY A 137 22.53 -5.90 -12.70
N GLU A 138 22.58 -4.70 -13.27
CA GLU A 138 22.69 -3.43 -12.53
C GLU A 138 21.33 -2.81 -12.18
N ASP A 139 20.26 -3.26 -12.85
CA ASP A 139 18.94 -2.67 -12.72
C ASP A 139 18.21 -3.23 -11.50
N SER A 140 17.72 -2.34 -10.64
CA SER A 140 16.85 -2.72 -9.53
C SER A 140 15.44 -2.98 -10.03
N VAL A 141 14.88 -4.12 -9.64
CA VAL A 141 13.48 -4.44 -9.85
C VAL A 141 12.74 -4.03 -8.58
N GLU A 142 12.19 -2.84 -8.61
CA GLU A 142 11.36 -2.34 -7.53
C GLU A 142 10.09 -3.18 -7.41
N ALA A 143 9.75 -3.55 -6.17
CA ALA A 143 8.50 -4.23 -5.91
C ALA A 143 7.35 -3.28 -6.25
N SER A 144 6.58 -3.59 -7.29
CA SER A 144 5.35 -2.87 -7.57
C SER A 144 4.37 -3.16 -6.44
N LEU A 145 4.18 -2.19 -5.54
CA LEU A 145 3.10 -2.22 -4.55
C LEU A 145 1.78 -2.17 -5.32
N VAL A 146 1.24 -3.34 -5.65
CA VAL A 146 -0.07 -3.44 -6.29
C VAL A 146 -1.13 -3.08 -5.27
N GLN A 147 -1.95 -2.10 -5.62
CA GLN A 147 -3.10 -1.70 -4.81
C GLN A 147 -4.00 -2.92 -4.65
N ALA A 148 -4.34 -3.27 -3.40
CA ALA A 148 -5.16 -4.44 -3.12
C ALA A 148 -6.47 -4.37 -3.92
N THR A 149 -6.89 -5.46 -4.55
CA THR A 149 -8.16 -5.55 -5.28
C THR A 149 -9.13 -6.47 -4.55
N ASP A 150 -10.43 -6.19 -4.66
CA ASP A 150 -11.46 -7.12 -4.19
C ASP A 150 -11.63 -8.32 -5.15
N SER A 151 -12.56 -9.22 -4.82
CA SER A 151 -12.90 -10.39 -5.65
C SER A 151 -13.39 -10.03 -7.07
N ASN A 152 -13.74 -8.77 -7.32
CA ASN A 152 -14.18 -8.25 -8.61
C ASN A 152 -13.07 -7.45 -9.32
N SER A 153 -11.83 -7.55 -8.85
CA SER A 153 -10.67 -6.81 -9.38
C SER A 153 -10.78 -5.29 -9.20
N GLU A 154 -11.64 -4.81 -8.32
CA GLU A 154 -11.78 -3.38 -8.03
C GLU A 154 -10.74 -2.94 -6.98
N LYS A 155 -10.07 -1.82 -7.25
CA LYS A 155 -9.05 -1.26 -6.36
C LYS A 155 -9.67 -0.90 -5.00
N LEU A 156 -9.06 -1.38 -3.93
CA LEU A 156 -9.40 -1.08 -2.56
C LEU A 156 -8.65 0.16 -2.07
N TYR A 157 -9.33 0.98 -1.27
CA TYR A 157 -8.81 2.19 -0.65
C TYR A 157 -8.99 2.10 0.87
N VAL A 158 -8.00 2.60 1.61
CA VAL A 158 -8.07 2.75 3.06
C VAL A 158 -8.54 4.16 3.43
N ASN A 159 -9.48 4.29 4.37
CA ASN A 159 -9.88 5.60 4.90
C ASN A 159 -9.00 6.00 6.11
N GLN A 160 -9.17 7.23 6.60
CA GLN A 160 -8.46 7.74 7.79
C GLN A 160 -8.69 6.93 9.08
N TYR A 161 -9.67 6.04 9.07
CA TYR A 161 -10.02 5.14 10.17
C TYR A 161 -9.51 3.70 9.94
N GLY A 162 -8.66 3.47 8.93
CA GLY A 162 -8.07 2.17 8.64
C GLY A 162 -9.02 1.15 7.99
N GLN A 163 -10.23 1.56 7.61
CA GLN A 163 -11.20 0.68 6.95
C GLN A 163 -10.91 0.61 5.45
N ILE A 164 -10.91 -0.61 4.92
CA ILE A 164 -10.67 -0.89 3.51
C ILE A 164 -12.02 -0.95 2.77
N LYS A 165 -12.20 -0.15 1.71
CA LYS A 165 -13.41 -0.13 0.87
C LYS A 165 -13.07 -0.13 -0.63
N PRO A 166 -13.88 -0.78 -1.47
CA PRO A 166 -13.68 -0.77 -2.93
C PRO A 166 -13.96 0.61 -3.54
N TYR A 167 -13.30 0.91 -4.66
CA TYR A 167 -13.35 2.19 -5.36
C TYR A 167 -14.78 2.69 -5.60
N SER A 168 -15.69 1.82 -6.04
CA SER A 168 -17.11 2.11 -6.28
C SER A 168 -17.82 2.76 -5.09
N VAL A 169 -17.45 2.38 -3.86
CA VAL A 169 -18.08 2.88 -2.63
C VAL A 169 -17.46 4.19 -2.17
N VAL A 170 -16.20 4.46 -2.51
CA VAL A 170 -15.46 5.64 -2.06
C VAL A 170 -15.25 6.69 -3.15
N LYS A 171 -15.71 6.44 -4.39
CA LYS A 171 -15.49 7.30 -5.55
C LYS A 171 -15.85 8.77 -5.30
N ASP A 172 -16.96 9.02 -4.62
CA ASP A 172 -17.45 10.37 -4.33
C ASP A 172 -16.67 11.02 -3.16
N GLU A 173 -16.05 10.21 -2.29
CA GLU A 173 -15.23 10.62 -1.15
C GLU A 173 -13.73 10.80 -1.49
N LEU A 174 -13.32 10.58 -2.75
CA LEU A 174 -11.92 10.63 -3.20
C LEU A 174 -11.49 12.02 -3.72
N THR A 175 -12.31 13.06 -3.56
CA THR A 175 -12.12 14.35 -4.25
C THR A 175 -11.04 15.26 -3.66
N THR A 176 -10.51 15.03 -2.46
CA THR A 176 -9.22 15.64 -2.04
C THR A 176 -8.64 14.83 -0.87
N ALA A 177 -7.36 14.48 -0.93
CA ALA A 177 -6.55 13.90 0.15
C ALA A 177 -6.86 12.44 0.60
N LYS A 178 -6.73 11.45 -0.29
CA LYS A 178 -6.47 10.06 0.15
C LYS A 178 -5.12 9.54 -0.37
N THR A 179 -4.37 8.94 0.55
CA THR A 179 -2.93 8.65 0.48
C THR A 179 -2.60 7.42 -0.39
N GLN A 180 -1.40 7.43 -0.99
CA GLN A 180 -0.79 6.26 -1.63
C GLN A 180 -0.69 5.09 -0.63
N LEU A 181 -0.79 3.85 -1.14
CA LEU A 181 -0.81 2.64 -0.32
C LEU A 181 0.49 2.54 0.50
N PHE A 182 0.36 2.55 1.81
CA PHE A 182 1.37 2.08 2.75
C PHE A 182 1.21 0.56 2.90
N SER A 183 2.31 -0.18 2.98
CA SER A 183 2.26 -1.59 3.36
C SER A 183 1.51 -1.76 4.70
N LEU A 184 0.90 -2.92 4.97
CA LEU A 184 0.20 -3.18 6.25
C LEU A 184 1.08 -2.82 7.47
N ASP A 185 2.39 -2.97 7.32
CA ASP A 185 3.39 -2.62 8.31
C ASP A 185 3.54 -1.11 8.53
N GLU A 186 3.46 -0.32 7.47
CA GLU A 186 3.53 1.14 7.52
C GLU A 186 2.22 1.78 8.03
N LEU A 187 1.11 1.04 8.05
CA LEU A 187 -0.14 1.47 8.68
C LEU A 187 -0.11 1.41 10.23
N THR A 188 1.00 0.96 10.82
CA THR A 188 1.19 0.94 12.28
C THR A 188 1.97 2.14 12.83
N ASP A 189 2.38 3.09 11.97
CA ASP A 189 3.02 4.35 12.39
C ASP A 189 2.02 5.24 13.13
N LYS A 190 1.91 5.01 14.44
CA LYS A 190 1.09 5.80 15.35
C LYS A 190 1.80 7.13 15.62
N ARG A 191 1.53 8.11 14.76
CA ARG A 191 1.99 9.48 15.00
C ARG A 191 1.34 10.05 16.25
N THR A 192 2.17 10.56 17.15
CA THR A 192 1.71 11.26 18.35
C THR A 192 1.07 12.56 17.89
N SER A 193 -0.19 12.80 18.27
CA SER A 193 -0.87 14.06 17.97
C SER A 193 -0.05 15.21 18.57
N VAL A 194 0.32 16.19 17.74
CA VAL A 194 0.97 17.41 18.19
C VAL A 194 -0.14 18.36 18.65
N PRO A 195 -0.02 19.01 19.83
CA PRO A 195 -1.02 19.98 20.25
C PRO A 195 -1.20 21.08 19.20
N ALA A 196 -2.46 21.39 18.89
CA ALA A 196 -2.79 22.46 17.96
C ALA A 196 -2.22 23.80 18.46
N SER A 197 -1.58 24.57 17.59
CA SER A 197 -1.11 25.91 17.91
C SER A 197 -2.25 26.91 17.80
N VAL A 198 -2.53 27.66 18.86
CA VAL A 198 -3.45 28.81 18.81
C VAL A 198 -2.67 30.04 18.38
N SER A 199 -3.08 30.67 17.29
CA SER A 199 -2.57 31.99 16.89
C SER A 199 -3.62 33.05 17.19
N GLY A 200 -3.19 34.19 17.72
CA GLY A 200 -4.07 35.31 18.06
C GLY A 200 -3.31 36.63 17.94
N ALA A 201 -4.03 37.71 17.69
CA ALA A 201 -3.45 39.05 17.70
C ALA A 201 -3.06 39.44 19.13
N SER A 202 -1.86 40.01 19.31
CA SER A 202 -1.44 40.57 20.60
C SER A 202 -2.30 41.79 20.94
N LEU A 203 -2.80 41.85 22.18
CA LEU A 203 -3.51 43.02 22.69
C LEU A 203 -2.52 44.16 22.92
N LEU A 204 -2.40 45.06 21.95
CA LEU A 204 -1.55 46.26 22.01
C LEU A 204 -2.20 47.38 22.84
N THR A 205 -2.60 47.14 24.09
CA THR A 205 -3.08 48.24 24.95
C THR A 205 -2.72 48.05 26.42
N SER A 206 -2.21 49.12 27.04
CA SER A 206 -1.95 49.27 28.47
C SER A 206 -3.23 49.53 29.31
N ALA A 207 -4.42 49.29 28.74
CA ALA A 207 -5.70 49.67 29.33
C ALA A 207 -6.40 48.52 30.10
N LEU A 208 -5.90 47.29 29.97
CA LEU A 208 -6.45 46.11 30.63
C LEU A 208 -5.40 45.50 31.56
N ASP A 209 -5.62 45.64 32.87
CA ASP A 209 -4.76 45.06 33.89
C ASP A 209 -5.20 43.63 34.21
N PHE A 210 -4.60 42.67 33.51
CA PHE A 210 -4.86 41.25 33.74
C PHE A 210 -4.08 40.69 34.95
N THR A 211 -3.16 41.46 35.54
CA THR A 211 -2.40 41.06 36.73
C THR A 211 -3.23 41.28 37.99
N ASN A 212 -3.84 42.46 38.14
CA ASN A 212 -4.75 42.77 39.24
C ASN A 212 -6.20 42.38 38.95
N GLY A 213 -6.49 42.05 37.68
CA GLY A 213 -7.75 41.48 37.24
C GLY A 213 -8.79 42.52 36.85
N ILE A 214 -9.80 42.05 36.12
CA ILE A 214 -10.88 42.87 35.57
C ILE A 214 -12.20 42.39 36.17
N ASN A 215 -13.00 43.32 36.71
CA ASN A 215 -14.36 43.03 37.09
C ASN A 215 -15.31 43.37 35.94
N PHE A 216 -15.78 42.34 35.22
CA PHE A 216 -16.65 42.50 34.05
C PHE A 216 -18.06 43.02 34.39
N SER A 217 -18.50 42.93 35.64
CA SER A 217 -19.81 43.45 36.07
C SER A 217 -19.81 44.96 36.31
N THR A 218 -18.65 45.56 36.61
CA THR A 218 -18.51 46.98 37.00
C THR A 218 -17.47 47.74 36.17
N THR A 219 -16.91 47.12 35.12
CA THR A 219 -15.88 47.75 34.29
C THR A 219 -16.38 49.02 33.60
N THR A 220 -15.56 50.06 33.62
CA THR A 220 -15.81 51.32 32.91
C THR A 220 -15.24 51.31 31.49
N ASN A 221 -14.57 50.23 31.09
CA ASN A 221 -14.06 50.06 29.73
C ASN A 221 -15.26 49.91 28.76
N THR A 222 -15.44 50.90 27.89
CA THR A 222 -16.58 50.98 26.96
C THR A 222 -16.69 49.79 26.03
N THR A 223 -15.56 49.16 25.69
CA THR A 223 -15.52 47.98 24.81
C THR A 223 -15.97 46.72 25.56
N LEU A 224 -15.55 46.53 26.82
CA LEU A 224 -15.95 45.38 27.65
C LEU A 224 -17.35 45.53 28.27
N ASN A 225 -17.83 46.77 28.44
CA ASN A 225 -19.16 47.05 28.98
C ASN A 225 -20.28 46.91 27.92
N ALA A 226 -19.96 46.90 26.62
CA ALA A 226 -20.96 46.70 25.57
C ALA A 226 -21.74 45.38 25.77
N ALA A 227 -23.05 45.37 25.48
CA ALA A 227 -23.96 44.26 25.77
C ALA A 227 -23.42 42.88 25.29
N ASN A 228 -22.79 42.86 24.12
CA ASN A 228 -22.29 41.63 23.45
C ASN A 228 -20.77 41.48 23.49
N ALA A 229 -20.06 42.24 24.34
CA ALA A 229 -18.60 42.28 24.35
C ALA A 229 -17.95 40.92 24.64
N LEU A 230 -18.60 40.09 25.47
CA LEU A 230 -18.05 38.81 25.91
C LEU A 230 -18.68 37.60 25.19
N SER A 231 -19.75 37.79 24.40
CA SER A 231 -20.40 36.71 23.66
C SER A 231 -19.72 36.38 22.33
N SER A 232 -18.83 37.25 21.86
CA SER A 232 -18.15 37.13 20.55
C SER A 232 -16.65 37.47 20.62
N LEU A 233 -16.05 37.35 21.80
CA LEU A 233 -14.70 37.83 22.05
C LEU A 233 -13.63 37.04 21.29
N PHE A 234 -13.82 35.73 21.13
CA PHE A 234 -12.93 34.85 20.38
C PHE A 234 -13.73 33.86 19.54
N THR A 235 -13.24 33.60 18.33
CA THR A 235 -13.68 32.50 17.48
C THR A 235 -12.51 31.55 17.24
N ILE A 236 -12.79 30.26 17.20
CA ILE A 236 -11.80 29.21 16.97
C ILE A 236 -12.26 28.40 15.77
N ASP A 237 -11.46 28.40 14.72
CA ASP A 237 -11.60 27.50 13.59
C ASP A 237 -10.49 26.45 13.65
N VAL A 238 -10.89 25.18 13.58
CA VAL A 238 -9.96 24.05 13.61
C VAL A 238 -9.65 23.68 12.16
N ASP A 239 -8.36 23.64 11.82
CA ASP A 239 -7.85 23.22 10.51
C ASP A 239 -8.45 23.95 9.29
N GLY A 240 -8.94 25.18 9.47
CA GLY A 240 -9.55 25.96 8.39
C GLY A 240 -10.86 25.34 7.88
N SER A 241 -11.61 24.67 8.76
CA SER A 241 -12.87 23.98 8.43
C SER A 241 -13.95 24.90 7.87
N GLY A 242 -13.81 26.22 8.03
CA GLY A 242 -14.79 27.21 7.60
C GLY A 242 -16.00 27.32 8.53
N ASN A 243 -16.01 26.59 9.65
CA ASN A 243 -17.07 26.58 10.65
C ASN A 243 -16.54 27.05 12.02
N PRO A 244 -16.25 28.35 12.20
CA PRO A 244 -15.66 28.85 13.45
C PRO A 244 -16.63 28.72 14.63
N VAL A 245 -16.13 28.18 15.74
CA VAL A 245 -16.86 28.11 17.01
C VAL A 245 -16.63 29.40 17.79
N THR A 246 -17.72 30.08 18.15
CA THR A 246 -17.65 31.30 18.99
C THR A 246 -17.68 30.92 20.47
N LEU A 247 -16.75 31.48 21.23
CA LEU A 247 -16.64 31.27 22.68
C LEU A 247 -17.45 32.33 23.44
N ASP A 248 -18.57 31.91 24.05
CA ASP A 248 -19.42 32.81 24.84
C ASP A 248 -18.99 32.85 26.31
N MET A 249 -18.51 34.02 26.75
CA MET A 249 -18.08 34.30 28.13
C MET A 249 -18.99 35.34 28.81
N SER A 250 -20.22 35.54 28.33
CA SER A 250 -21.15 36.54 28.87
C SER A 250 -21.45 36.34 30.36
N HIS A 251 -21.35 35.12 30.85
CA HIS A 251 -21.54 34.78 32.27
C HIS A 251 -20.51 35.48 33.18
N LEU A 252 -19.34 35.90 32.69
CA LEU A 252 -18.39 36.64 33.50
C LEU A 252 -18.95 37.99 34.00
N LYS A 253 -19.96 38.56 33.31
CA LYS A 253 -20.66 39.78 33.78
C LYS A 253 -21.54 39.55 35.00
N THR A 254 -21.92 38.30 35.30
CA THR A 254 -22.73 37.98 36.50
C THR A 254 -21.87 37.86 37.75
N VAL A 255 -20.56 37.74 37.58
CA VAL A 255 -19.57 37.63 38.67
C VAL A 255 -19.10 39.04 39.05
N ASN A 256 -19.48 39.50 40.24
CA ASN A 256 -19.00 40.77 40.79
C ASN A 256 -17.67 40.61 41.54
N ALA A 257 -16.63 40.21 40.80
CA ALA A 257 -15.27 40.07 41.31
C ALA A 257 -14.24 40.41 40.22
N SER A 258 -13.06 40.88 40.63
CA SER A 258 -11.93 41.06 39.71
C SER A 258 -11.34 39.71 39.34
N LEU A 259 -11.35 39.38 38.05
CA LEU A 259 -10.79 38.14 37.52
C LEU A 259 -9.44 38.40 36.87
N THR A 260 -8.42 37.69 37.34
CA THR A 260 -7.07 37.74 36.78
C THR A 260 -7.00 37.03 35.43
N GLY A 261 -5.96 37.30 34.64
CA GLY A 261 -5.75 36.67 33.34
C GLY A 261 -5.71 35.14 33.40
N SER A 262 -5.18 34.55 34.48
CA SER A 262 -5.18 33.10 34.67
C SER A 262 -6.58 32.54 34.93
N GLN A 263 -7.42 33.25 35.69
CA GLN A 263 -8.81 32.86 35.93
C GLN A 263 -9.67 32.98 34.66
N ILE A 264 -9.46 34.04 33.89
CA ILE A 264 -10.13 34.23 32.59
C ILE A 264 -9.71 33.12 31.61
N ALA A 265 -8.42 32.78 31.56
CA ALA A 265 -7.92 31.69 30.71
C ALA A 265 -8.44 30.31 31.13
N ALA A 266 -8.57 30.06 32.44
CA ALA A 266 -9.16 28.84 32.96
C ALA A 266 -10.65 28.72 32.57
N GLU A 267 -11.40 29.80 32.65
CA GLU A 267 -12.80 29.81 32.22
C GLU A 267 -12.93 29.66 30.71
N ALA A 268 -12.09 30.32 29.92
CA ALA A 268 -12.06 30.15 28.47
C ALA A 268 -11.78 28.70 28.09
N THR A 269 -10.86 28.04 28.81
CA THR A 269 -10.57 26.61 28.64
C THR A 269 -11.78 25.74 29.00
N ALA A 270 -12.50 26.06 30.08
CA ALA A 270 -13.70 25.32 30.48
C ALA A 270 -14.82 25.44 29.44
N VAL A 271 -15.07 26.64 28.92
CA VAL A 271 -16.06 26.87 27.85
C VAL A 271 -15.62 26.16 26.56
N LEU A 272 -14.32 26.18 26.24
CA LEU A 272 -13.77 25.48 25.07
C LEU A 272 -14.00 23.97 25.17
N ASN A 273 -13.64 23.39 26.30
CA ASN A 273 -13.85 21.97 26.56
C ASN A 273 -15.33 21.58 26.55
N ARG A 274 -16.24 22.50 26.93
CA ARG A 274 -17.69 22.25 26.81
C ARG A 274 -18.16 22.29 25.35
N LYS A 275 -17.64 23.23 24.55
CA LYS A 275 -18.04 23.40 23.15
C LYS A 275 -17.48 22.33 22.21
N PHE A 276 -16.26 21.86 22.48
CA PHE A 276 -15.59 20.81 21.69
C PHE A 276 -15.64 19.43 22.34
N GLY A 277 -16.07 19.35 23.60
CA GLY A 277 -16.33 18.09 24.28
C GLY A 277 -17.72 17.56 23.94
N ASP A 278 -17.86 16.24 24.00
CA ASP A 278 -19.15 15.58 23.96
C ASP A 278 -19.84 15.88 25.31
N GLU A 279 -20.97 16.60 25.31
CA GLU A 279 -21.69 17.03 26.53
C GLU A 279 -22.31 15.83 27.28
N ALA A 280 -21.49 14.90 27.76
CA ALA A 280 -21.92 13.81 28.60
C ALA A 280 -22.40 14.39 29.95
N TYR A 281 -23.70 14.58 30.07
CA TYR A 281 -24.36 14.92 31.33
C TYR A 281 -24.13 13.77 32.32
N PHE A 282 -23.19 13.95 33.25
CA PHE A 282 -23.11 13.10 34.42
C PHE A 282 -24.25 13.47 35.37
N MET A 283 -25.33 12.68 35.35
CA MET A 283 -26.34 12.73 36.39
C MET A 283 -25.71 12.25 37.70
N ALA A 284 -25.38 13.17 38.60
CA ALA A 284 -25.01 12.81 39.95
C ALA A 284 -26.26 12.25 40.66
N PRO A 285 -26.19 11.09 41.34
CA PRO A 285 -27.32 10.56 42.08
C PRO A 285 -27.70 11.53 43.20
N THR A 286 -28.98 11.91 43.23
CA THR A 286 -29.58 12.77 44.24
C THR A 286 -29.50 12.13 45.62
N SER A 287 -28.75 12.77 46.53
CA SER A 287 -28.77 12.73 48.00
C SER A 287 -29.10 11.39 48.71
N PHE A 288 -28.13 10.90 49.49
CA PHE A 288 -28.43 10.21 50.76
C PHE A 288 -28.45 11.24 51.89
N LEU A 289 -29.65 11.57 52.38
CA LEU A 289 -29.91 12.01 53.75
C LEU A 289 -31.07 11.19 54.29
#